data_AF-A0A3P9PUJ3-F1
#
_entry.id   AF-A0A3P9PUJ3-F1
#
_cell.length_a   1.000
_cell.length_b   1.000
_cell.length_c   1.000
_cell.angle_alpha   90.00
_cell.angle_beta   90.00
_cell.angle_gamma   90.00
#
_symmetry.space_group_name_H-M   'P 1'
#
loop_
_entity.id
_entity.type
_entity.pdbx_description
1 polymer ?
#
loop_
_entity_poly.entity_id
_entity_poly.type
_entity_poly.pdbx_seq_one_letter_code
_entity_poly.pdbx_strand_id
1 'polypeptide(L)'
;MFRFKCDFFFFFYVLFSWAGFWFLFKPQQKLKTSENKAAVNIDKLTAANYLPKTFHFLLLLMDNILDQEWTSDFALLLFLRHTQEKKGDADLQKSTGALISDKDRELETLRNEIAVLRGENAMAKTLQSAVETLEKDKAQLQSRVCTLEQRLMGSQTSDSESTEAPPSAERRERINFLNSVIVDLQRKNEELKIKLKKLVLSEFNGNDGKRLKSIPKRKKKSAPRLFCDICDCFDLHDTEDCPTQAQSPDSIPHTTYHGNPSEERPYCDICEVFGHTTESCNDDQTF
;
A
#
# COMPACT_ATOMS: atom_id res chain seq x y z
N MET A 1 -0.31 31.59 59.38
CA MET A 1 0.83 31.74 58.45
C MET A 1 1.78 32.92 58.78
N PHE A 2 1.94 33.31 60.07
CA PHE A 2 2.88 34.40 60.43
C PHE A 2 3.76 34.13 61.66
N ARG A 3 3.63 32.98 62.33
CA ARG A 3 4.35 32.70 63.58
C ARG A 3 5.61 31.84 63.41
N PHE A 4 5.75 31.12 62.29
CA PHE A 4 6.92 30.27 62.00
C PHE A 4 8.06 30.99 61.26
N LYS A 5 7.85 32.23 60.80
CA LYS A 5 8.88 33.00 60.06
C LYS A 5 9.82 33.80 60.97
N CYS A 6 9.42 34.07 62.22
CA CYS A 6 10.29 34.75 63.20
C CYS A 6 11.37 33.82 63.75
N ASP A 7 11.06 32.54 63.99
CA ASP A 7 12.01 31.62 64.63
C ASP A 7 13.12 31.15 63.67
N PHE A 8 12.81 31.05 62.36
CA PHE A 8 13.79 30.64 61.35
C PHE A 8 14.87 31.71 61.09
N PHE A 9 14.50 33.00 61.16
CA PHE A 9 15.46 34.10 61.04
C PHE A 9 16.34 34.26 62.29
N PHE A 10 15.80 33.96 63.48
CA PHE A 10 16.56 34.05 64.72
C PHE A 10 17.65 32.97 64.79
N PHE A 11 17.37 31.77 64.31
CA PHE A 11 18.32 30.66 64.30
C PHE A 11 19.48 30.89 63.31
N PHE A 12 19.20 31.39 62.10
CA PHE A 12 20.25 31.72 61.13
C PHE A 12 21.12 32.90 61.56
N TYR A 13 20.56 33.92 62.23
CA TYR A 13 21.31 35.08 62.71
C TYR A 13 22.30 34.71 63.82
N VAL A 14 21.90 33.82 64.74
CA VAL A 14 22.78 33.32 65.83
C VAL A 14 23.91 32.44 65.28
N LEU A 15 23.64 31.59 64.29
CA LEU A 15 24.65 30.75 63.64
C LEU A 15 25.66 31.56 62.81
N PHE A 16 25.21 32.59 62.08
CA PHE A 16 26.12 33.44 61.30
C PHE A 16 26.99 34.35 62.20
N SER A 17 26.47 34.79 63.35
CA SER A 17 27.25 35.56 64.34
C SER A 17 28.35 34.74 65.02
N TRP A 18 28.15 33.42 65.21
CA TRP A 18 29.16 32.53 65.78
C TRP A 18 30.22 32.08 64.76
N ALA A 19 29.85 31.89 63.49
CA ALA A 19 30.80 31.60 62.42
C ALA A 19 31.81 32.76 62.21
N GLY A 20 31.35 34.01 62.35
CA GLY A 20 32.23 35.20 62.31
C GLY A 20 33.24 35.28 63.46
N PHE A 21 32.91 34.73 64.63
CA PHE A 21 33.80 34.71 65.80
C PHE A 21 34.92 33.67 65.66
N TRP A 22 34.67 32.59 64.91
CA TRP A 22 35.66 31.53 64.64
C TRP A 22 36.74 31.94 63.63
N PHE A 23 36.43 32.88 62.72
CA PHE A 23 37.38 33.34 61.71
C PHE A 23 38.40 34.36 62.26
N LEU A 24 38.12 35.03 63.38
CA LEU A 24 39.00 36.05 63.98
C LEU A 24 40.10 35.48 64.89
N PHE A 25 40.09 34.18 65.20
CA PHE A 25 41.00 33.54 66.16
C PHE A 25 41.85 32.44 65.50
N LYS A 26 42.71 32.84 64.56
CA LYS A 26 43.69 31.94 63.91
C LYS A 26 45.12 32.31 64.34
N PRO A 27 45.72 31.65 65.33
CA PRO A 27 47.14 31.85 65.62
C PRO A 27 47.99 31.08 64.61
N GLN A 28 48.85 31.82 63.88
CA GLN A 28 49.91 31.31 63.01
C GLN A 28 50.92 30.49 63.82
N GLN A 29 51.12 29.21 63.50
CA GLN A 29 52.26 28.44 64.01
C GLN A 29 53.18 28.00 62.86
N LYS A 30 54.31 28.70 62.74
CA LYS A 30 55.57 28.19 62.16
C LYS A 30 56.15 27.14 63.10
N LEU A 31 56.66 26.03 62.55
CA LEU A 31 57.52 25.06 63.24
C LEU A 31 58.75 24.86 62.36
N LYS A 32 59.98 25.13 62.82
CA LYS A 32 60.95 24.20 63.44
C LYS A 32 62.28 25.00 63.54
N THR A 33 63.25 24.83 64.45
CA THR A 33 63.68 23.77 65.37
C THR A 33 64.91 24.35 66.10
N SER A 34 65.07 24.13 67.40
CA SER A 34 66.29 23.58 68.05
C SER A 34 66.36 23.90 69.56
N GLU A 35 66.64 22.85 70.33
CA GLU A 35 67.50 22.81 71.52
C GLU A 35 67.51 23.99 72.52
N ASN A 36 66.96 23.78 73.72
CA ASN A 36 67.75 23.51 74.94
C ASN A 36 66.93 23.69 76.22
N LYS A 37 67.34 22.90 77.23
CA LYS A 37 66.83 22.83 78.60
C LYS A 37 66.90 24.18 79.33
N ALA A 38 65.82 24.58 80.00
CA ALA A 38 65.86 25.25 81.30
C ALA A 38 64.47 25.23 81.95
N ALA A 39 64.46 24.94 83.24
CA ALA A 39 63.30 24.67 84.07
C ALA A 39 62.39 25.89 84.30
N VAL A 40 61.07 25.65 84.34
CA VAL A 40 60.16 26.35 85.26
C VAL A 40 59.11 25.34 85.73
N ASN A 41 59.24 24.89 86.97
CA ASN A 41 58.18 24.24 87.71
C ASN A 41 57.29 25.35 88.32
N ILE A 42 56.03 25.42 87.90
CA ILE A 42 54.97 26.07 88.68
C ILE A 42 53.75 25.15 88.64
N ASP A 43 53.63 24.34 89.68
CA ASP A 43 52.37 23.75 90.12
C ASP A 43 51.31 24.85 90.30
N LYS A 44 50.35 24.88 89.37
CA LYS A 44 48.97 25.39 89.52
C LYS A 44 48.30 25.29 88.16
N LEU A 45 47.44 24.28 87.95
CA LEU A 45 46.25 24.31 87.08
C LEU A 45 45.62 22.90 86.93
N THR A 46 45.46 22.17 88.02
CA THR A 46 44.64 20.96 88.10
C THR A 46 43.14 21.29 88.24
N ALA A 47 42.62 22.15 87.36
CA ALA A 47 41.19 22.45 87.27
C ALA A 47 40.71 22.91 85.86
N ALA A 48 41.54 22.77 84.81
CA ALA A 48 41.21 23.25 83.46
C ALA A 48 40.92 22.15 82.43
N ASN A 49 40.86 20.88 82.83
CA ASN A 49 40.78 19.74 81.88
C ASN A 49 39.50 18.87 81.96
N TYR A 50 38.48 19.28 82.72
CA TYR A 50 37.22 18.52 82.83
C TYR A 50 35.97 19.19 82.24
N LEU A 51 36.03 20.46 81.84
CA LEU A 51 34.94 21.12 81.10
C LEU A 51 34.95 20.91 79.56
N PRO A 52 36.08 20.72 78.85
CA PRO A 52 36.05 20.59 77.39
C PRO A 52 35.41 19.29 76.93
N LYS A 53 35.59 18.21 77.68
CA LYS A 53 35.16 16.86 77.25
C LYS A 53 33.65 16.67 77.39
N THR A 54 33.03 17.24 78.41
CA THR A 54 31.57 17.21 78.58
C THR A 54 30.87 18.13 77.59
N PHE A 55 31.43 19.32 77.33
CA PHE A 55 30.90 20.24 76.32
C PHE A 55 31.06 19.70 74.89
N HIS A 56 32.19 19.08 74.57
CA HIS A 56 32.43 18.42 73.28
C HIS A 56 31.52 17.20 73.09
N PHE A 57 31.26 16.44 74.17
CA PHE A 57 30.30 15.33 74.11
C PHE A 57 28.86 15.82 73.88
N LEU A 58 28.45 16.91 74.53
CA LEU A 58 27.13 17.52 74.31
C LEU A 58 27.00 18.17 72.93
N LEU A 59 28.06 18.79 72.39
CA LEU A 59 28.12 19.28 71.02
C LEU A 59 27.99 18.14 70.02
N LEU A 60 28.75 17.06 70.19
CA LEU A 60 28.63 15.86 69.35
C LEU A 60 27.25 15.21 69.46
N LEU A 61 26.63 15.21 70.65
CA LEU A 61 25.29 14.65 70.85
C LEU A 61 24.24 15.51 70.14
N MET A 62 24.37 16.84 70.21
CA MET A 62 23.47 17.78 69.53
C MET A 62 23.65 17.74 68.02
N ASP A 63 24.88 17.68 67.51
CA ASP A 63 25.17 17.50 66.08
C ASP A 63 24.60 16.16 65.57
N ASN A 64 24.73 15.08 66.34
CA ASN A 64 24.19 13.77 65.99
C ASN A 64 22.65 13.71 66.05
N ILE A 65 22.01 14.32 67.05
CA ILE A 65 20.54 14.39 67.14
C ILE A 65 19.97 15.28 66.03
N LEU A 66 20.62 16.42 65.73
CA LEU A 66 20.23 17.31 64.64
C LEU A 66 20.46 16.62 63.28
N ASP A 67 21.52 15.84 63.11
CA ASP A 67 21.71 15.05 61.88
C ASP A 67 20.67 13.92 61.77
N GLN A 68 20.26 13.27 62.86
CA GLN A 68 19.38 12.10 62.80
C GLN A 68 17.90 12.44 62.50
N GLU A 69 17.38 13.55 63.02
CA GLU A 69 16.00 13.99 62.74
C GLU A 69 15.90 14.75 61.40
N TRP A 70 16.89 15.59 61.07
CA TRP A 70 16.85 16.41 59.85
C TRP A 70 17.19 15.63 58.59
N THR A 71 17.99 14.55 58.69
CA THR A 71 18.26 13.69 57.52
C THR A 71 17.04 12.91 57.09
N SER A 72 16.18 12.48 58.02
CA SER A 72 14.96 11.73 57.70
C SER A 72 13.93 12.62 57.00
N ASP A 73 13.65 13.80 57.56
CA ASP A 73 12.71 14.76 56.98
C ASP A 73 13.21 15.33 55.65
N PHE A 74 14.51 15.61 55.54
CA PHE A 74 15.12 16.05 54.29
C PHE A 74 15.10 14.96 53.21
N ALA A 75 15.37 13.70 53.57
CA ALA A 75 15.24 12.56 52.66
C ALA A 75 13.80 12.35 52.19
N LEU A 76 12.82 12.50 53.08
CA LEU A 76 11.40 12.41 52.75
C LEU A 76 10.98 13.55 51.80
N LEU A 77 11.45 14.78 52.03
CA LEU A 77 11.21 15.92 51.15
C LEU A 77 11.84 15.75 49.77
N LEU A 78 13.07 15.23 49.70
CA LEU A 78 13.72 14.90 48.42
C LEU A 78 12.97 13.78 47.68
N PHE A 79 12.52 12.76 48.40
CA PHE A 79 11.70 11.69 47.83
C PHE A 79 10.36 12.22 47.29
N LEU A 80 9.64 13.04 48.07
CA LEU A 80 8.40 13.68 47.62
C LEU A 80 8.64 14.57 46.39
N ARG A 81 9.72 15.37 46.37
CA ARG A 81 10.08 16.20 45.22
C ARG A 81 10.34 15.36 43.97
N HIS A 82 11.15 14.32 44.10
CA HIS A 82 11.46 13.42 42.99
C HIS A 82 10.24 12.65 42.49
N THR A 83 9.30 12.28 43.37
CA THR A 83 8.03 11.67 42.94
C THR A 83 7.09 12.65 42.24
N GLN A 84 7.07 13.92 42.67
CA GLN A 84 6.33 14.99 42.00
C GLN A 84 6.91 15.28 40.61
N GLU A 85 8.25 15.39 40.50
CA GLU A 85 8.94 15.58 39.22
C GLU A 85 8.68 14.41 38.26
N LYS A 86 8.86 13.16 38.71
CA LYS A 86 8.54 11.98 37.90
C LYS A 86 7.08 11.90 37.46
N LYS A 87 6.15 12.33 38.32
CA LYS A 87 4.73 12.36 37.99
C LYS A 87 4.42 13.44 36.95
N GLY A 88 5.05 14.62 37.08
CA GLY A 88 4.96 15.70 36.10
C GLY A 88 5.50 15.30 34.74
N ASP A 89 6.66 14.64 34.70
CA ASP A 89 7.26 14.14 33.47
C ASP A 89 6.40 13.05 32.81
N ALA A 90 5.84 12.13 33.61
CA ALA A 90 4.94 11.10 33.11
C ALA A 90 3.63 11.66 32.55
N ASP A 91 3.02 12.66 33.21
CA ASP A 91 1.80 13.32 32.73
C ASP A 91 2.08 14.15 31.47
N LEU A 92 3.23 14.84 31.40
CA LEU A 92 3.66 15.56 30.20
C LEU A 92 3.92 14.61 29.02
N GLN A 93 4.63 13.50 29.27
CA GLN A 93 4.89 12.48 28.25
C GLN A 93 3.59 11.84 27.77
N LYS A 94 2.63 11.60 28.66
CA LYS A 94 1.31 11.07 28.31
C LYS A 94 0.47 12.07 27.51
N SER A 95 0.47 13.34 27.91
CA SER A 95 -0.21 14.42 27.17
C SER A 95 0.38 14.60 25.77
N THR A 96 1.71 14.61 25.66
CA THR A 96 2.42 14.72 24.38
C THR A 96 2.15 13.49 23.50
N GLY A 97 2.14 12.28 24.08
CA GLY A 97 1.81 11.05 23.36
C GLY A 97 0.38 11.03 22.85
N ALA A 98 -0.59 11.51 23.64
CA ALA A 98 -1.98 11.63 23.20
C ALA A 98 -2.12 12.64 22.04
N LEU A 99 -1.46 13.80 22.15
CA LEU A 99 -1.45 14.81 21.10
C LEU A 99 -0.81 14.28 19.81
N ILE A 100 0.30 13.54 19.90
CA ILE A 100 0.96 12.93 18.74
C ILE A 100 0.02 11.91 18.09
N SER A 101 -0.61 11.04 18.87
CA SER A 101 -1.58 10.06 18.36
C SER A 101 -2.76 10.72 17.65
N ASP A 102 -3.27 11.84 18.16
CA ASP A 102 -4.34 12.59 17.52
C ASP A 102 -3.89 13.22 16.19
N LYS A 103 -2.69 13.79 16.15
CA LYS A 103 -2.08 14.31 14.91
C LYS A 103 -1.84 13.19 13.90
N ASP A 104 -1.37 12.02 14.31
CA ASP A 104 -1.17 10.87 13.43
C ASP A 104 -2.49 10.38 12.84
N ARG A 105 -3.56 10.34 13.64
CA ARG A 105 -4.92 10.03 13.15
C ARG A 105 -5.41 11.06 12.13
N GLU A 106 -5.22 12.34 12.40
CA GLU A 106 -5.57 13.45 11.49
C GLU A 106 -4.80 13.33 10.16
N LEU A 107 -3.48 13.07 10.21
CA LEU A 107 -2.66 12.85 9.02
C LEU A 107 -3.13 11.65 8.21
N GLU A 108 -3.52 10.56 8.86
CA GLU A 108 -4.03 9.38 8.16
C GLU A 108 -5.38 9.65 7.49
N THR A 109 -6.27 10.42 8.13
CA THR A 109 -7.53 10.85 7.50
C THR A 109 -7.28 11.73 6.27
N LEU A 110 -6.35 12.69 6.34
CA LEU A 110 -6.00 13.55 5.21
C LEU A 110 -5.33 12.76 4.07
N ARG A 111 -4.50 11.77 4.39
CA ARG A 111 -3.90 10.88 3.37
C ARG A 111 -4.98 10.08 2.63
N ASN A 112 -5.94 9.53 3.36
CA ASN A 112 -7.05 8.81 2.76
C ASN A 112 -7.91 9.72 1.88
N GLU A 113 -8.20 10.94 2.32
CA GLU A 113 -8.92 11.93 1.50
C GLU A 113 -8.15 12.29 0.23
N ILE A 114 -6.83 12.52 0.32
CA ILE A 114 -5.99 12.77 -0.86
C ILE A 114 -6.01 11.58 -1.82
N ALA A 115 -6.02 10.35 -1.32
CA ALA A 115 -6.10 9.16 -2.15
C ALA A 115 -7.44 9.09 -2.91
N VAL A 116 -8.55 9.37 -2.23
CA VAL A 116 -9.89 9.43 -2.84
C VAL A 116 -9.95 10.54 -3.89
N LEU A 117 -9.56 11.77 -3.55
CA LEU A 117 -9.55 12.91 -4.47
C LEU A 117 -8.69 12.65 -5.72
N ARG A 118 -7.57 11.94 -5.58
CA ARG A 118 -6.75 11.52 -6.74
C ARG A 118 -7.49 10.52 -7.63
N GLY A 119 -8.21 9.57 -7.04
CA GLY A 119 -9.07 8.64 -7.77
C GLY A 119 -10.18 9.37 -8.52
N GLU A 120 -10.88 10.26 -7.85
CA GLU A 120 -11.93 11.10 -8.44
C GLU A 120 -11.39 12.00 -9.56
N ASN A 121 -10.21 12.61 -9.39
CA ASN A 121 -9.57 13.42 -10.42
C ASN A 121 -9.22 12.59 -11.66
N ALA A 122 -8.74 11.35 -11.48
CA ALA A 122 -8.47 10.44 -12.59
C ALA A 122 -9.77 10.09 -13.35
N MET A 123 -10.85 9.78 -12.63
CA MET A 123 -12.16 9.54 -13.23
C MET A 123 -12.70 10.77 -13.97
N ALA A 124 -12.59 11.95 -13.37
CA ALA A 124 -13.00 13.22 -13.97
C ALA A 124 -12.24 13.50 -15.29
N LYS A 125 -10.93 13.20 -15.34
CA LYS A 125 -10.15 13.32 -16.59
C LYS A 125 -10.62 12.35 -17.66
N THR A 126 -10.90 11.09 -17.30
CA THR A 126 -11.45 10.11 -18.25
C THR A 126 -12.81 10.56 -18.79
N LEU A 127 -13.70 11.05 -17.91
CA LEU A 127 -14.99 11.60 -18.31
C LEU A 127 -14.83 12.83 -19.21
N GLN A 128 -13.90 13.73 -18.89
CA GLN A 128 -13.61 14.90 -19.72
C GLN A 128 -13.17 14.49 -21.13
N SER A 129 -12.24 13.54 -21.25
CA SER A 129 -11.81 13.03 -22.57
C SER A 129 -12.95 12.35 -23.34
N ALA A 130 -13.85 11.64 -22.63
CA ALA A 130 -15.04 11.05 -23.25
C ALA A 130 -16.01 12.13 -23.76
N VAL A 131 -16.25 13.19 -22.98
CA VAL A 131 -17.08 14.33 -23.40
C VAL A 131 -16.48 15.03 -24.62
N GLU A 132 -15.17 15.31 -24.62
CA GLU A 132 -14.49 15.91 -25.78
C GLU A 132 -14.62 15.06 -27.05
N THR A 133 -14.61 13.73 -26.90
CA THR A 133 -14.81 12.80 -28.01
C THR A 133 -16.26 12.86 -28.52
N LEU A 134 -17.23 12.81 -27.60
CA LEU A 134 -18.65 12.91 -27.94
C LEU A 134 -19.01 14.26 -28.58
N GLU A 135 -18.37 15.35 -28.16
CA GLU A 135 -18.56 16.67 -28.77
C GLU A 135 -18.06 16.71 -30.21
N LYS A 136 -16.91 16.08 -30.50
CA LYS A 136 -16.38 15.93 -31.86
C LYS A 136 -17.31 15.07 -32.73
N ASP A 137 -17.77 13.94 -32.20
CA ASP A 137 -18.70 13.05 -32.90
C ASP A 137 -20.03 13.75 -33.19
N LYS A 138 -20.55 14.51 -32.23
CA LYS A 138 -21.74 15.35 -32.41
C LYS A 138 -21.54 16.36 -33.54
N ALA A 139 -20.43 17.09 -33.57
CA ALA A 139 -20.14 18.05 -34.63
C ALA A 139 -20.02 17.38 -36.00
N GLN A 140 -19.37 16.21 -36.07
CA GLN A 140 -19.27 15.42 -37.30
C GLN A 140 -20.64 14.94 -37.78
N LEU A 141 -21.49 14.43 -36.88
CA LEU A 141 -22.85 14.00 -37.21
C LEU A 141 -23.71 15.17 -37.68
N GLN A 142 -23.62 16.33 -37.01
CA GLN A 142 -24.32 17.55 -37.43
C GLN A 142 -23.91 17.99 -38.84
N SER A 143 -22.61 17.94 -39.17
CA SER A 143 -22.13 18.23 -40.53
C SER A 143 -22.69 17.26 -41.57
N ARG A 144 -22.74 15.96 -41.24
CA ARG A 144 -23.33 14.93 -42.12
C ARG A 144 -24.83 15.14 -42.31
N VAL A 145 -25.57 15.45 -41.25
CA VAL A 145 -27.00 15.75 -41.33
C VAL A 145 -27.23 16.97 -42.20
N CYS A 146 -26.52 18.08 -41.98
CA CYS A 146 -26.62 19.28 -42.81
C CYS A 146 -26.32 18.98 -44.30
N THR A 147 -25.29 18.17 -44.58
CA THR A 147 -24.96 17.76 -45.96
C THR A 147 -26.09 16.93 -46.57
N LEU A 148 -26.69 16.00 -45.81
CA LEU A 148 -27.79 15.17 -46.28
C LEU A 148 -29.08 15.98 -46.49
N GLU A 149 -29.39 16.90 -45.58
CA GLU A 149 -30.51 17.84 -45.69
C GLU A 149 -30.35 18.73 -46.95
N GLN A 150 -29.16 19.25 -47.19
CA GLN A 150 -28.87 20.04 -48.39
C GLN A 150 -29.03 19.22 -49.68
N ARG A 151 -28.61 17.95 -49.69
CA ARG A 151 -28.84 17.03 -50.82
C ARG A 151 -30.33 16.75 -51.03
N LEU A 152 -31.09 16.56 -49.95
CA LEU A 152 -32.53 16.31 -50.02
C LEU A 152 -33.28 17.53 -50.56
N MET A 153 -32.95 18.73 -50.07
CA MET A 153 -33.53 20.00 -50.53
C MET A 153 -33.14 20.32 -51.98
N GLY A 154 -31.86 20.15 -52.34
CA GLY A 154 -31.37 20.39 -53.71
C GLY A 154 -31.95 19.41 -54.74
N SER A 155 -32.35 18.21 -54.32
CA SER A 155 -33.03 17.24 -55.18
C SER A 155 -34.51 17.56 -55.40
N GLN A 156 -35.17 18.31 -54.51
CA GLN A 156 -36.59 18.68 -54.68
C GLN A 156 -36.78 19.90 -55.59
N THR A 157 -35.76 20.73 -55.80
CA THR A 157 -35.87 21.96 -56.60
C THR A 157 -35.55 21.79 -58.08
N SER A 158 -35.13 20.61 -58.54
CA SER A 158 -34.66 20.37 -59.92
C SER A 158 -35.63 19.59 -60.81
N ASP A 159 -36.88 19.40 -60.41
CA ASP A 159 -37.86 18.57 -61.12
C ASP A 159 -38.85 19.35 -62.01
N SER A 160 -38.53 20.60 -62.36
CA SER A 160 -39.26 21.34 -63.40
C SER A 160 -38.31 21.86 -64.47
N GLU A 161 -38.60 21.44 -65.70
CA GLU A 161 -38.20 22.04 -66.98
C GLU A 161 -37.11 21.30 -67.78
N SER A 162 -37.61 20.77 -68.89
CA SER A 162 -36.97 20.16 -70.04
C SER A 162 -35.83 20.97 -70.65
N THR A 163 -34.80 20.26 -71.11
CA THR A 163 -34.17 20.31 -72.47
C THR A 163 -32.70 19.91 -72.34
N GLU A 164 -32.28 18.85 -73.05
CA GLU A 164 -30.86 18.44 -73.24
C GLU A 164 -30.03 18.29 -71.94
N ALA A 165 -30.46 17.42 -71.01
CA ALA A 165 -29.87 17.38 -69.67
C ALA A 165 -28.63 16.46 -69.55
N PRO A 166 -27.52 16.92 -68.92
CA PRO A 166 -26.41 16.05 -68.49
C PRO A 166 -26.96 14.91 -67.61
N PRO A 167 -26.32 13.71 -67.58
CA PRO A 167 -26.91 12.49 -67.01
C PRO A 167 -27.61 12.82 -65.68
N SER A 168 -28.89 12.47 -65.55
CA SER A 168 -29.73 12.82 -64.39
C SER A 168 -28.95 12.62 -63.10
N ALA A 169 -29.19 13.45 -62.08
CA ALA A 169 -28.49 13.34 -60.78
C ALA A 169 -28.49 11.90 -60.27
N GLU A 170 -29.60 11.19 -60.44
CA GLU A 170 -29.76 9.76 -60.17
C GLU A 170 -28.80 8.87 -60.99
N ARG A 171 -28.62 9.13 -62.29
CA ARG A 171 -27.65 8.39 -63.13
C ARG A 171 -26.21 8.67 -62.68
N ARG A 172 -25.88 9.90 -62.29
CA ARG A 172 -24.56 10.24 -61.72
C ARG A 172 -24.34 9.58 -60.36
N GLU A 173 -25.36 9.52 -59.51
CA GLU A 173 -25.29 8.83 -58.22
C GLU A 173 -25.15 7.32 -58.39
N ARG A 174 -25.86 6.71 -59.34
CA ARG A 174 -25.66 5.30 -59.71
C ARG A 174 -24.25 5.05 -60.23
N ILE A 175 -23.72 5.93 -61.09
CA ILE A 175 -22.33 5.85 -61.58
C ILE A 175 -21.33 5.99 -60.42
N ASN A 176 -21.54 6.94 -59.50
CA ASN A 176 -20.67 7.14 -58.34
C ASN A 176 -20.70 5.95 -57.37
N PHE A 177 -21.87 5.37 -57.13
CA PHE A 177 -22.01 4.15 -56.35
C PHE A 177 -21.26 2.98 -57.01
N LEU A 178 -21.45 2.77 -58.31
CA LEU A 178 -20.74 1.74 -59.05
C LEU A 178 -19.23 1.97 -58.98
N ASN A 179 -18.76 3.20 -59.13
CA ASN A 179 -17.33 3.54 -59.00
C ASN A 179 -16.80 3.24 -57.58
N SER A 180 -17.56 3.53 -56.52
CA SER A 180 -17.21 3.17 -55.14
C SER A 180 -17.10 1.66 -54.97
N VAL A 181 -18.09 0.90 -55.47
CA VAL A 181 -18.10 -0.56 -55.40
C VAL A 181 -16.95 -1.16 -56.21
N ILE A 182 -16.65 -0.60 -57.39
CA ILE A 182 -15.52 -1.02 -58.24
C ILE A 182 -14.20 -0.81 -57.49
N VAL A 183 -13.99 0.36 -56.87
CA VAL A 183 -12.77 0.64 -56.09
C VAL A 183 -12.64 -0.30 -54.90
N ASP A 184 -13.74 -0.55 -54.17
CA ASP A 184 -13.73 -1.46 -53.02
C ASP A 184 -13.46 -2.91 -53.43
N LEU A 185 -14.05 -3.38 -54.53
CA LEU A 185 -13.81 -4.71 -55.07
C LEU A 185 -12.38 -4.86 -55.61
N GLN A 186 -11.83 -3.84 -56.28
CA GLN A 186 -10.44 -3.82 -56.72
C GLN A 186 -9.48 -3.87 -55.53
N ARG A 187 -9.72 -3.08 -54.48
CA ARG A 187 -8.93 -3.14 -53.24
C ARG A 187 -8.97 -4.52 -52.59
N LYS A 188 -10.16 -5.12 -52.47
CA LYS A 188 -10.32 -6.48 -51.93
C LYS A 188 -9.61 -7.52 -52.78
N ASN A 189 -9.69 -7.42 -54.10
CA ASN A 189 -8.94 -8.31 -55.00
C ASN A 189 -7.43 -8.19 -54.80
N GLU A 190 -6.92 -6.98 -54.65
CA GLU A 190 -5.48 -6.78 -54.42
C GLU A 190 -5.05 -7.27 -53.03
N GLU A 191 -5.88 -7.08 -52.01
CA GLU A 191 -5.66 -7.65 -50.67
C GLU A 191 -5.63 -9.18 -50.70
N LEU A 192 -6.56 -9.81 -51.42
CA LEU A 192 -6.61 -11.26 -51.59
C LEU A 192 -5.39 -11.77 -52.37
N LYS A 193 -4.96 -11.08 -53.44
CA LYS A 193 -3.71 -11.40 -54.14
C LYS A 193 -2.49 -11.29 -53.23
N ILE A 194 -2.43 -10.29 -52.36
CA ILE A 194 -1.34 -10.15 -51.37
C ILE A 194 -1.37 -11.30 -50.37
N LYS A 195 -2.55 -11.67 -49.84
CA LYS A 195 -2.71 -12.81 -48.93
C LYS A 195 -2.29 -14.12 -49.59
N LEU A 196 -2.69 -14.34 -50.83
CA LEU A 196 -2.28 -15.52 -51.60
C LEU A 196 -0.76 -15.56 -51.80
N LYS A 197 -0.16 -14.44 -52.25
CA LYS A 197 1.31 -14.33 -52.37
C LYS A 197 2.00 -14.58 -51.03
N LYS A 198 1.46 -14.07 -49.92
CA LYS A 198 2.01 -14.29 -48.58
C LYS A 198 1.91 -15.75 -48.14
N LEU A 199 0.81 -16.44 -48.42
CA LEU A 199 0.66 -17.87 -48.15
C LEU A 199 1.65 -18.69 -48.96
N VAL A 200 1.74 -18.44 -50.27
CA VAL A 200 2.74 -19.07 -51.14
C VAL A 200 4.15 -18.81 -50.63
N LEU A 201 4.50 -17.56 -50.32
CA LEU A 201 5.83 -17.25 -49.76
C LEU A 201 6.05 -17.90 -48.39
N SER A 202 5.03 -18.06 -47.56
CA SER A 202 5.16 -18.74 -46.26
C SER A 202 5.35 -20.26 -46.42
N GLU A 203 4.81 -20.85 -47.48
CA GLU A 203 4.95 -22.27 -47.81
C GLU A 203 6.30 -22.58 -48.49
N PHE A 204 6.86 -21.64 -49.25
CA PHE A 204 8.18 -21.76 -49.87
C PHE A 204 9.36 -21.26 -48.99
N ASN A 205 9.14 -20.43 -47.97
CA ASN A 205 10.21 -19.91 -47.09
C ASN A 205 10.61 -20.90 -45.96
N GLY A 206 10.32 -22.19 -46.13
CA GLY A 206 10.69 -23.28 -45.23
C GLY A 206 12.02 -23.97 -45.54
N ASN A 207 12.72 -23.60 -46.61
CA ASN A 207 14.05 -24.15 -46.89
C ASN A 207 14.86 -23.22 -47.81
N ASP A 208 15.68 -22.35 -47.22
CA ASP A 208 16.94 -21.99 -47.89
C ASP A 208 18.01 -21.64 -46.85
N GLY A 209 18.92 -22.60 -46.67
CA GLY A 209 20.06 -22.47 -45.80
C GLY A 209 21.08 -21.48 -46.34
N LYS A 210 21.17 -20.29 -45.76
CA LYS A 210 22.46 -19.65 -45.41
C LYS A 210 22.27 -18.38 -44.57
N ARG A 211 22.65 -18.53 -43.30
CA ARG A 211 23.67 -17.71 -42.62
C ARG A 211 23.41 -16.18 -42.58
N LEU A 212 22.86 -15.69 -41.48
CA LEU A 212 23.43 -14.52 -40.80
C LEU A 212 23.11 -14.51 -39.30
N LYS A 213 24.10 -14.11 -38.52
CA LYS A 213 24.19 -14.14 -37.07
C LYS A 213 23.31 -13.05 -36.42
N SER A 214 23.02 -13.28 -35.13
CA SER A 214 22.68 -12.32 -34.05
C SER A 214 21.34 -11.58 -34.06
N ILE A 215 20.29 -12.15 -33.43
CA ILE A 215 19.16 -11.48 -32.72
C ILE A 215 18.64 -12.45 -31.60
N PRO A 216 18.25 -11.98 -30.39
CA PRO A 216 18.29 -12.78 -29.16
C PRO A 216 17.18 -13.84 -29.06
N LYS A 217 17.52 -14.93 -28.36
CA LYS A 217 16.65 -16.07 -28.04
C LYS A 217 15.31 -15.60 -27.48
N ARG A 218 14.27 -15.56 -28.31
CA ARG A 218 12.89 -15.62 -27.83
C ARG A 218 12.76 -16.93 -27.06
N LYS A 219 12.40 -16.83 -25.77
CA LYS A 219 12.08 -18.00 -24.93
C LYS A 219 11.04 -18.81 -25.69
N LYS A 220 11.43 -19.95 -26.27
CA LYS A 220 10.49 -20.97 -26.72
C LYS A 220 9.67 -21.30 -25.48
N LYS A 221 8.39 -20.96 -25.46
CA LYS A 221 7.48 -21.47 -24.44
C LYS A 221 7.65 -22.99 -24.50
N SER A 222 8.09 -23.61 -23.40
CA SER A 222 8.14 -25.07 -23.33
C SER A 222 6.76 -25.59 -23.72
N ALA A 223 6.71 -26.72 -24.43
CA ALA A 223 5.44 -27.37 -24.70
C ALA A 223 4.66 -27.50 -23.38
N PRO A 224 3.32 -27.32 -23.40
CA PRO A 224 2.49 -27.55 -22.22
C PRO A 224 2.88 -28.90 -21.58
N ARG A 225 3.08 -28.92 -20.26
CA ARG A 225 3.38 -30.16 -19.54
C ARG A 225 2.17 -31.06 -19.61
N LEU A 226 2.37 -32.32 -19.97
CA LEU A 226 1.32 -33.34 -19.97
C LEU A 226 1.07 -33.72 -18.51
N PHE A 227 -0.19 -33.75 -18.09
CA PHE A 227 -0.60 -34.17 -16.76
C PHE A 227 -1.82 -35.05 -16.93
N CYS A 228 -1.79 -36.24 -16.34
CA CYS A 228 -2.92 -37.14 -16.34
C CYS A 228 -3.68 -37.00 -15.02
N ASP A 229 -4.92 -36.51 -15.11
CA ASP A 229 -5.81 -36.32 -13.95
C ASP A 229 -6.31 -37.64 -13.33
N ILE A 230 -6.08 -38.79 -14.00
CA ILE A 230 -6.53 -40.11 -13.55
C ILE A 230 -5.49 -40.79 -12.63
N CYS A 231 -4.20 -40.63 -12.90
CA CYS A 231 -3.10 -41.22 -12.13
C CYS A 231 -2.31 -40.20 -11.28
N ASP A 232 -2.65 -38.91 -11.36
CA ASP A 232 -1.89 -37.79 -10.78
C ASP A 232 -0.39 -37.79 -11.14
N CYS A 233 -0.07 -38.22 -12.37
CA CYS A 233 1.30 -38.37 -12.84
C CYS A 233 1.66 -37.38 -13.95
N PHE A 234 2.79 -36.69 -13.79
CA PHE A 234 3.25 -35.66 -14.73
C PHE A 234 4.16 -36.22 -15.82
N ASP A 235 4.05 -35.65 -17.02
CA ASP A 235 4.94 -35.80 -18.18
C ASP A 235 5.11 -37.24 -18.72
N LEU A 236 4.25 -38.18 -18.31
CA LEU A 236 4.28 -39.58 -18.77
C LEU A 236 3.28 -39.84 -19.90
N HIS A 237 2.00 -39.53 -19.66
CA HIS A 237 0.90 -39.65 -20.61
C HIS A 237 -0.10 -38.51 -20.36
N ASP A 238 -0.93 -38.21 -21.36
CA ASP A 238 -2.09 -37.34 -21.17
C ASP A 238 -3.26 -38.15 -20.58
N THR A 239 -4.30 -37.48 -20.07
CA THR A 239 -5.46 -38.13 -19.45
C THR A 239 -6.06 -39.23 -20.34
N GLU A 240 -6.14 -39.02 -21.66
CA GLU A 240 -6.72 -39.98 -22.63
C GLU A 240 -5.91 -41.29 -22.83
N ASP A 241 -4.61 -41.26 -22.51
CA ASP A 241 -3.69 -42.40 -22.69
C ASP A 241 -3.43 -43.14 -21.37
N CYS A 242 -4.25 -42.90 -20.34
CA CYS A 242 -4.04 -43.49 -19.03
C CYS A 242 -4.23 -45.03 -19.09
N PRO A 243 -3.23 -45.84 -18.73
CA PRO A 243 -3.36 -47.31 -18.74
C PRO A 243 -4.45 -47.80 -17.77
N THR A 244 -4.78 -47.00 -16.75
CA THR A 244 -5.89 -47.25 -15.82
C THR A 244 -7.25 -47.07 -16.49
N GLN A 245 -7.35 -46.27 -17.57
CA GLN A 245 -8.57 -46.06 -18.35
C GLN A 245 -8.95 -47.31 -19.18
N ALA A 246 -7.98 -48.18 -19.49
CA ALA A 246 -8.18 -49.36 -20.34
C ALA A 246 -8.43 -50.67 -19.57
N GLN A 247 -8.99 -50.62 -18.35
CA GLN A 247 -9.36 -51.83 -17.61
C GLN A 247 -10.84 -51.87 -17.23
N SER A 248 -11.69 -52.16 -18.22
CA SER A 248 -12.81 -53.10 -18.04
C SER A 248 -13.16 -53.77 -19.38
N PRO A 249 -12.97 -55.10 -19.53
CA PRO A 249 -13.30 -55.82 -20.76
C PRO A 249 -14.81 -56.01 -20.99
N ASP A 250 -15.67 -55.49 -20.11
CA ASP A 250 -17.15 -55.58 -20.18
C ASP A 250 -17.84 -54.25 -20.56
N SER A 251 -17.10 -53.24 -21.01
CA SER A 251 -17.73 -52.03 -21.55
C SER A 251 -18.10 -52.24 -23.02
N ILE A 252 -19.40 -52.12 -23.31
CA ILE A 252 -19.97 -52.11 -24.67
C ILE A 252 -19.12 -51.16 -25.54
N PRO A 253 -18.72 -51.55 -26.77
CA PRO A 253 -17.85 -50.75 -27.61
C PRO A 253 -18.35 -49.30 -27.67
N HIS A 254 -17.48 -48.37 -27.28
CA HIS A 254 -17.75 -46.94 -27.39
C HIS A 254 -18.22 -46.66 -28.82
N THR A 255 -19.42 -46.10 -28.97
CA THR A 255 -20.01 -45.93 -30.29
C THR A 255 -19.13 -44.98 -31.10
N THR A 256 -18.49 -45.49 -32.14
CA THR A 256 -17.68 -44.72 -33.11
C THR A 256 -18.59 -43.93 -34.07
N TYR A 257 -19.73 -43.45 -33.58
CA TYR A 257 -20.73 -42.75 -34.39
C TYR A 257 -20.26 -41.32 -34.65
N HIS A 258 -19.61 -41.12 -35.79
CA HIS A 258 -19.37 -39.79 -36.36
C HIS A 258 -20.63 -39.33 -37.10
N GLY A 259 -21.61 -38.83 -36.34
CA GLY A 259 -22.83 -38.26 -36.92
C GLY A 259 -22.53 -37.04 -37.80
N ASN A 260 -23.29 -36.89 -38.89
CA ASN A 260 -23.28 -35.66 -39.69
C ASN A 260 -23.69 -34.48 -38.78
N PRO A 261 -22.86 -33.42 -38.64
CA PRO A 261 -23.19 -32.26 -37.81
C PRO A 261 -24.49 -31.54 -38.19
N SER A 262 -25.00 -31.81 -39.40
CA SER A 262 -26.21 -31.21 -39.95
C SER A 262 -27.49 -31.96 -39.53
N GLU A 263 -27.38 -33.16 -38.97
CA GLU A 263 -28.52 -33.98 -38.56
C GLU A 263 -28.59 -34.04 -37.03
N GLU A 264 -29.66 -33.48 -36.48
CA GLU A 264 -29.90 -33.50 -35.04
C GLU A 264 -30.21 -34.93 -34.59
N ARG A 265 -29.42 -35.44 -33.64
CA ARG A 265 -29.58 -36.80 -33.13
C ARG A 265 -30.90 -36.89 -32.36
N PRO A 266 -31.80 -37.83 -32.69
CA PRO A 266 -33.06 -37.98 -31.98
C PRO A 266 -32.78 -38.32 -30.51
N TYR A 267 -33.26 -37.44 -29.63
CA TYR A 267 -33.18 -37.53 -28.17
C TYR A 267 -34.60 -37.61 -27.60
N CYS A 268 -34.76 -38.43 -26.57
CA CYS A 268 -36.02 -38.58 -25.89
C CYS A 268 -35.94 -37.91 -24.51
N ASP A 269 -36.76 -36.89 -24.29
CA ASP A 269 -36.81 -36.16 -23.01
C ASP A 269 -37.53 -36.96 -21.91
N ILE A 270 -38.24 -38.04 -22.25
CA ILE A 270 -38.99 -38.87 -21.29
C ILE A 270 -38.07 -39.86 -20.59
N CYS A 271 -37.20 -40.56 -21.33
CA CYS A 271 -36.28 -41.56 -20.77
C CYS A 271 -34.81 -41.12 -20.80
N GLU A 272 -34.54 -39.88 -21.22
CA GLU A 272 -33.21 -39.25 -21.24
C GLU A 272 -32.13 -40.03 -22.02
N VAL A 273 -32.53 -40.83 -23.01
CA VAL A 273 -31.61 -41.57 -23.89
C VAL A 273 -31.66 -41.08 -25.32
N PHE A 274 -30.52 -41.20 -26.01
CA PHE A 274 -30.42 -40.97 -27.44
C PHE A 274 -30.85 -42.22 -28.22
N GLY A 275 -31.62 -42.03 -29.30
CA GLY A 275 -31.96 -43.12 -30.24
C GLY A 275 -33.41 -43.07 -30.76
N HIS A 276 -34.28 -42.30 -30.13
CA HIS A 276 -35.66 -42.06 -30.57
C HIS A 276 -36.11 -40.67 -30.09
N THR A 277 -37.15 -40.10 -30.70
CA THR A 277 -37.71 -38.82 -30.23
C THR A 277 -38.75 -39.06 -29.15
N THR A 278 -39.00 -38.04 -28.33
CA THR A 278 -40.02 -38.04 -27.27
C THR A 278 -41.39 -38.57 -27.73
N GLU A 279 -41.78 -38.32 -28.99
CA GLU A 279 -43.06 -38.78 -29.58
C GLU A 279 -43.14 -40.29 -29.84
N SER A 280 -42.00 -40.97 -29.89
CA SER A 280 -41.88 -42.40 -30.17
C SER A 280 -41.45 -43.21 -28.95
N CYS A 281 -41.46 -42.58 -27.77
CA CYS A 281 -41.07 -43.21 -26.52
C CYS A 281 -42.14 -44.19 -26.03
N ASN A 282 -41.73 -45.43 -25.78
CA ASN A 282 -42.57 -46.43 -25.13
C ASN A 282 -42.31 -46.38 -23.62
N ASP A 283 -43.01 -45.50 -22.91
CA ASP A 283 -42.83 -45.16 -21.49
C ASP A 283 -43.38 -46.23 -20.51
N ASP A 284 -43.85 -47.38 -21.02
CA ASP A 284 -44.55 -48.41 -20.24
C ASP A 284 -43.63 -49.41 -19.51
N GLN A 285 -42.40 -49.02 -19.13
CA GLN A 285 -41.55 -49.88 -18.29
C GLN A 285 -41.43 -49.33 -16.87
N THR A 286 -42.43 -49.65 -16.06
CA THR A 286 -42.30 -49.66 -14.59
C THR A 286 -41.54 -50.92 -14.17
N PHE A 287 -40.44 -50.75 -13.43
CA PHE A 287 -39.87 -51.79 -12.56
C PHE A 287 -39.77 -51.24 -11.14
#